data_AF-A0A843FAL5-F1
#
_entry.id   AF-A0A843FAL5-F1
#
_cell.length_a   1.000
_cell.length_b   1.000
_cell.length_c   1.000
_cell.angle_alpha   90.00
_cell.angle_beta   90.00
_cell.angle_gamma   90.00
#
_symmetry.space_group_name_H-M   'P 1'
#
loop_
_entity.id
_entity.type
_entity.pdbx_description
1 polymer ?
#
loop_
_entity_poly.entity_id
_entity_poly.type
_entity_poly.pdbx_seq_one_letter_code
_entity_poly.pdbx_strand_id
1 'polypeptide(L)'
;MARKPRRAPPEKPANARQSIKNIFSLLTGYKLKIGLTVICGIISTVFSVISPLLIGFATTAIFDGINSGNMNLDYILYLLTVIVILYLISAVFSYLQSYLLLDITTDISYNLRKDLIEKVTHLAMGDLDRNTRGDILSRITNDVDSLQTGIVQTFNQLLTGIITIIGVTVMMLSINLWLTLTTIVLVPIAFLIITYVTKYSQDYYLKQLRYRGNLNGQIEESFTGH
;
A
#
# COMPACT_ATOMS: atom_id res chain seq x y z
N MET A 1 24.18 -31.71 10.97
CA MET A 1 23.02 -30.79 11.07
C MET A 1 22.81 -30.08 9.74
N ALA A 2 21.89 -30.54 8.90
CA ALA A 2 21.61 -29.92 7.61
C ALA A 2 20.80 -28.63 7.81
N ARG A 3 21.46 -27.47 7.75
CA ARG A 3 20.79 -26.15 7.79
C ARG A 3 19.98 -25.98 6.50
N LYS A 4 18.67 -25.83 6.63
CA LYS A 4 17.77 -25.47 5.53
C LYS A 4 18.34 -24.25 4.76
N PRO A 5 18.31 -24.25 3.42
CA PRO A 5 18.77 -23.10 2.65
C PRO A 5 17.95 -21.86 3.04
N ARG A 6 18.66 -20.79 3.43
CA ARG A 6 18.06 -19.50 3.80
C ARG A 6 17.38 -18.91 2.55
N ARG A 7 16.04 -18.84 2.64
CA ARG A 7 15.08 -18.16 1.76
C ARG A 7 15.06 -18.66 0.30
N ALA A 8 14.26 -19.72 0.09
CA ALA A 8 13.66 -20.01 -1.21
C ALA A 8 12.93 -18.76 -1.76
N PRO A 9 12.77 -18.62 -3.10
CA PRO A 9 11.89 -17.59 -3.66
C PRO A 9 10.52 -17.64 -2.97
N PRO A 10 9.81 -16.50 -2.83
CA PRO A 10 8.55 -16.46 -2.09
C PRO A 10 7.57 -17.50 -2.66
N GLU A 11 7.42 -18.62 -1.95
CA GLU A 11 6.44 -19.64 -2.29
C GLU A 11 5.05 -19.06 -2.02
N LYS A 12 4.13 -19.25 -2.97
CA LYS A 12 2.74 -18.82 -2.79
C LYS A 12 2.20 -19.48 -1.50
N PRO A 13 1.54 -18.72 -0.61
CA PRO A 13 1.05 -19.28 0.65
C PRO A 13 0.09 -20.44 0.36
N ALA A 14 0.25 -21.54 1.10
CA ALA A 14 -0.54 -22.76 0.93
C ALA A 14 -2.07 -22.53 0.95
N ASN A 15 -2.53 -21.49 1.67
CA ASN A 15 -3.94 -21.09 1.73
C ASN A 15 -4.12 -19.56 1.85
N ALA A 16 -3.82 -18.82 0.77
CA ALA A 16 -3.94 -17.35 0.72
C ALA A 16 -5.30 -16.82 1.23
N ARG A 17 -6.40 -17.48 0.81
CA ARG A 17 -7.77 -17.05 1.16
C ARG A 17 -8.04 -17.10 2.67
N GLN A 18 -7.55 -18.14 3.35
CA GLN A 18 -7.74 -18.28 4.80
C GLN A 18 -6.91 -17.25 5.56
N SER A 19 -5.67 -17.00 5.14
CA SER A 19 -4.83 -15.95 5.75
C SER A 19 -5.46 -14.57 5.63
N ILE A 20 -6.02 -14.23 4.45
CA ILE A 20 -6.75 -12.97 4.26
C ILE A 20 -7.97 -12.90 5.18
N LYS A 21 -8.75 -13.99 5.29
CA LYS A 21 -9.90 -14.05 6.20
C LYS A 21 -9.49 -13.83 7.66
N ASN A 22 -8.38 -14.43 8.09
CA ASN A 22 -7.86 -14.27 9.45
C ASN A 22 -7.43 -12.81 9.70
N ILE A 23 -6.75 -12.17 8.75
CA ILE A 23 -6.38 -10.74 8.85
C ILE A 23 -7.63 -9.85 8.93
N PHE A 24 -8.63 -10.09 8.08
CA PHE A 24 -9.90 -9.36 8.15
C PHE A 24 -10.63 -9.58 9.47
N SER A 25 -10.54 -10.78 10.06
CA SER A 25 -11.13 -11.08 11.36
C SER A 25 -10.54 -10.21 12.47
N LEU A 26 -9.23 -9.90 12.44
CA LEU A 26 -8.59 -9.03 13.42
C LEU A 26 -9.14 -7.60 13.41
N LEU A 27 -9.57 -7.15 12.23
CA LEU A 27 -10.17 -5.83 12.04
C LEU A 27 -11.62 -5.75 12.54
N THR A 28 -12.32 -6.88 12.69
CA THR A 28 -13.75 -6.88 13.07
C THR A 28 -14.04 -6.35 14.47
N GLY A 29 -13.05 -6.29 15.36
CA GLY A 29 -13.18 -5.65 16.68
C GLY A 29 -13.31 -4.12 16.64
N TYR A 30 -12.95 -3.49 15.51
CA TYR A 30 -12.81 -2.04 15.39
C TYR A 30 -13.80 -1.41 14.39
N LYS A 31 -15.00 -1.99 14.23
CA LYS A 31 -15.97 -1.61 13.17
C LYS A 31 -16.23 -0.11 13.06
N LEU A 32 -16.38 0.58 14.21
CA LEU A 32 -16.64 2.02 14.24
C LEU A 32 -15.43 2.83 13.75
N LYS A 33 -14.23 2.56 14.28
CA LYS A 33 -13.00 3.24 13.85
C LYS A 33 -12.69 2.97 12.37
N ILE A 34 -12.94 1.74 11.90
CA ILE A 34 -12.79 1.38 10.47
C ILE A 34 -13.80 2.13 9.61
N GLY A 35 -15.08 2.20 10.01
CA GLY A 35 -16.08 2.98 9.29
C GLY A 35 -15.67 4.44 9.13
N LEU A 36 -15.18 5.05 10.21
CA LEU A 36 -14.69 6.42 10.20
C LEU A 36 -13.44 6.58 9.32
N THR A 37 -12.52 5.62 9.36
CA THR A 37 -11.34 5.56 8.49
C THR A 37 -11.73 5.52 7.01
N VAL A 38 -12.68 4.65 6.64
CA VAL A 38 -13.18 4.53 5.26
C VAL A 38 -13.83 5.83 4.80
N ILE A 39 -14.68 6.45 5.62
CA ILE A 39 -15.34 7.71 5.30
C ILE A 39 -14.30 8.82 5.08
N CYS A 40 -13.31 8.95 5.98
CA CYS A 40 -12.24 9.93 5.83
C CYS A 40 -11.46 9.71 4.53
N GLY A 41 -11.12 8.47 4.21
CA GLY A 41 -10.39 8.15 2.98
C GLY A 41 -11.20 8.40 1.71
N ILE A 42 -12.51 8.17 1.74
CA ILE A 42 -13.39 8.53 0.62
C ILE A 42 -13.41 10.04 0.41
N ILE A 43 -13.66 10.82 1.47
CA ILE A 43 -13.73 12.28 1.38
C ILE A 43 -12.40 12.85 0.86
N SER A 44 -11.28 12.40 1.44
CA SER A 44 -9.94 12.81 1.03
C SER A 44 -9.69 12.51 -0.45
N THR A 45 -9.88 11.26 -0.86
CA THR A 45 -9.57 10.83 -2.23
C THR A 45 -10.48 11.52 -3.25
N VAL A 46 -11.78 11.70 -2.96
CA VAL A 46 -12.71 12.40 -3.85
C VAL A 46 -12.29 13.85 -4.08
N PHE A 47 -11.92 14.59 -3.03
CA PHE A 47 -11.46 15.96 -3.19
C PHE A 47 -10.12 16.05 -3.94
N SER A 48 -9.18 15.15 -3.66
CA SER A 48 -7.95 15.02 -4.44
C SER A 48 -8.20 14.75 -5.93
N VAL A 49 -9.22 13.95 -6.26
CA VAL A 49 -9.55 13.58 -7.65
C VAL A 49 -10.30 14.71 -8.37
N ILE A 50 -11.09 15.53 -7.67
CA ILE A 50 -11.80 16.68 -8.25
C ILE A 50 -10.85 17.83 -8.60
N SER A 51 -9.78 18.03 -7.83
CA SER A 51 -8.86 19.16 -8.00
C SER A 51 -8.27 19.30 -9.42
N PRO A 52 -7.79 18.24 -10.11
CA PRO A 52 -7.33 18.33 -11.51
C PRO A 52 -8.37 18.86 -12.51
N LEU A 53 -9.65 18.57 -12.31
CA LEU A 53 -10.72 19.08 -13.18
C LEU A 53 -10.88 20.60 -13.02
N LEU A 54 -10.81 21.10 -11.78
CA LEU A 54 -10.85 22.54 -11.52
C LEU A 54 -9.61 23.25 -12.09
N ILE A 55 -8.44 22.60 -12.03
CA ILE A 55 -7.22 23.10 -12.69
C ILE A 55 -7.44 23.21 -14.20
N GLY A 56 -8.10 22.22 -14.82
CA GLY A 56 -8.46 22.26 -16.24
C GLY A 56 -9.39 23.43 -16.60
N PHE A 57 -10.34 23.79 -15.74
CA PHE A 57 -11.17 24.98 -15.95
C PHE A 57 -10.38 26.28 -15.75
N ALA A 58 -9.48 26.33 -14.77
CA ALA A 58 -8.62 27.49 -14.56
C ALA A 58 -7.68 27.72 -15.75
N THR A 59 -7.08 26.67 -16.31
CA THR A 59 -6.22 26.77 -17.50
C THR A 59 -7.00 27.21 -18.73
N THR A 60 -8.22 26.70 -18.91
CA THR A 60 -9.11 27.11 -20.00
C THR A 60 -9.49 28.58 -19.87
N ALA A 61 -9.88 29.04 -18.67
CA ALA A 61 -10.24 30.44 -18.43
C ALA A 61 -9.07 31.40 -18.68
N ILE A 62 -7.83 31.00 -18.35
CA ILE A 62 -6.62 31.77 -18.67
C ILE A 62 -6.42 31.82 -20.18
N PHE A 63 -6.52 30.68 -20.87
CA PHE A 63 -6.33 30.59 -22.31
C PHE A 63 -7.35 31.46 -23.08
N ASP A 64 -8.62 31.37 -22.72
CA ASP A 64 -9.69 32.15 -23.32
C ASP A 64 -9.55 33.65 -22.99
N GLY A 65 -9.14 33.98 -21.76
CA GLY A 65 -8.87 35.35 -21.34
C GLY A 65 -7.74 36.02 -22.11
N ILE A 66 -6.68 35.26 -22.43
CA ILE A 66 -5.56 35.73 -23.27
C ILE A 66 -6.03 35.97 -24.71
N ASN A 67 -6.79 35.03 -25.29
CA ASN A 67 -7.24 35.12 -26.68
C ASN A 67 -8.31 36.20 -26.89
N SER A 68 -9.19 36.41 -25.92
CA SER A 68 -10.26 37.42 -25.98
C SER A 68 -9.83 38.81 -25.53
N GLY A 69 -8.66 38.95 -24.88
CA GLY A 69 -8.15 40.20 -24.34
C GLY A 69 -8.87 40.70 -23.08
N ASN A 70 -9.87 39.97 -22.58
CA ASN A 70 -10.61 40.30 -21.36
C ASN A 70 -10.53 39.13 -20.36
N MET A 71 -9.46 39.14 -19.56
CA MET A 71 -9.21 38.08 -18.60
C MET A 71 -9.92 38.35 -17.27
N ASN A 72 -10.83 37.45 -16.91
CA ASN A 72 -11.52 37.50 -15.61
C ASN A 72 -10.62 36.94 -14.50
N LEU A 73 -9.73 37.80 -13.99
CA LEU A 73 -8.81 37.50 -12.90
C LEU A 73 -9.53 37.03 -11.62
N ASP A 74 -10.69 37.61 -11.31
CA ASP A 74 -11.45 37.27 -10.10
C ASP A 74 -11.95 35.82 -10.16
N TYR A 75 -12.43 35.37 -11.32
CA TYR A 75 -12.86 33.99 -11.52
C TYR A 75 -11.69 32.99 -11.39
N ILE A 76 -10.52 33.33 -11.95
CA ILE A 76 -9.32 32.49 -11.84
C ILE A 76 -8.86 32.40 -10.39
N LEU A 77 -8.78 33.53 -9.67
CA LEU A 77 -8.41 33.55 -8.26
C LEU A 77 -9.39 32.77 -7.38
N TYR A 78 -10.69 32.86 -7.69
CA TYR A 78 -11.71 32.05 -7.02
C TYR A 78 -11.46 30.55 -7.22
N LEU A 79 -11.25 30.10 -8.47
CA LEU A 79 -10.95 28.69 -8.76
C LEU A 79 -9.68 28.21 -8.05
N LEU A 80 -8.60 28.99 -8.10
CA LEU A 80 -7.34 28.65 -7.42
C LEU A 80 -7.54 28.56 -5.90
N THR A 81 -8.31 29.47 -5.30
CA THR A 81 -8.62 29.45 -3.87
C THR A 81 -9.41 28.19 -3.50
N VAL A 82 -10.41 27.83 -4.30
CA VAL A 82 -11.19 26.60 -4.10
C VAL A 82 -10.30 25.36 -4.21
N ILE A 83 -9.39 25.31 -5.18
CA ILE A 83 -8.43 24.20 -5.34
C ILE A 83 -7.54 24.06 -4.10
N VAL A 84 -7.00 25.16 -3.57
CA VAL A 84 -6.19 25.15 -2.34
C VAL A 84 -7.01 24.63 -1.16
N ILE A 85 -8.23 25.12 -0.97
CA ILE A 85 -9.11 24.66 0.11
C ILE A 85 -9.41 23.16 -0.02
N LEU A 86 -9.71 22.67 -1.22
CA LEU A 86 -9.97 21.24 -1.45
C LEU A 86 -8.74 20.37 -1.13
N TYR A 87 -7.54 20.82 -1.49
CA TYR A 87 -6.32 20.10 -1.13
C TYR A 87 -6.05 20.11 0.38
N LEU A 88 -6.29 21.23 1.07
CA LEU A 88 -6.14 21.30 2.52
C LEU A 88 -7.13 20.35 3.22
N ILE A 89 -8.39 20.35 2.81
CA ILE A 89 -9.40 19.44 3.36
C ILE A 89 -9.00 18.00 3.05
N SER A 90 -8.61 17.70 1.82
CA SER A 90 -8.12 16.38 1.42
C SER A 90 -6.96 15.91 2.30
N ALA A 91 -5.98 16.77 2.57
CA ALA A 91 -4.82 16.46 3.40
C ALA A 91 -5.21 16.17 4.86
N VAL A 92 -6.12 16.97 5.44
CA VAL A 92 -6.63 16.76 6.80
C VAL A 92 -7.33 15.41 6.93
N PHE A 93 -8.23 15.08 5.99
CA PHE A 93 -8.93 13.79 6.01
C PHE A 93 -8.00 12.61 5.71
N SER A 94 -6.99 12.79 4.85
CA SER A 94 -5.97 11.77 4.58
C SER A 94 -5.13 11.47 5.83
N TYR A 95 -4.74 12.53 6.55
CA TYR A 95 -4.03 12.41 7.82
C TYR A 95 -4.89 11.71 8.87
N LEU A 96 -6.15 12.13 9.02
CA LEU A 96 -7.07 11.53 9.99
C LEU A 96 -7.33 10.04 9.68
N GLN A 97 -7.57 9.70 8.41
CA GLN A 97 -7.65 8.31 7.95
C GLN A 97 -6.40 7.52 8.34
N SER A 98 -5.22 8.03 8.02
CA SER A 98 -3.95 7.33 8.27
C SER A 98 -3.70 7.14 9.76
N TYR A 99 -4.00 8.16 10.57
CA TYR A 99 -3.87 8.13 12.02
C TYR A 99 -4.78 7.07 12.64
N LEU A 100 -6.07 7.04 12.27
CA LEU A 100 -7.03 6.07 12.80
C LEU A 100 -6.67 4.63 12.43
N LEU A 101 -6.20 4.42 11.21
CA LEU A 101 -5.76 3.10 10.77
C LEU A 101 -4.49 2.65 11.52
N LEU A 102 -3.56 3.56 11.76
CA LEU A 102 -2.36 3.29 12.55
C LEU A 102 -2.70 2.95 14.00
N ASP A 103 -3.64 3.67 14.61
CA ASP A 103 -4.16 3.39 15.94
C ASP A 103 -4.77 1.98 16.04
N ILE A 104 -5.68 1.63 15.12
CA ILE A 104 -6.28 0.28 15.04
C ILE A 104 -5.21 -0.81 14.89
N THR A 105 -4.27 -0.63 13.96
CA THR A 105 -3.28 -1.66 13.64
C THR A 105 -2.22 -1.81 14.72
N THR A 106 -1.93 -0.75 15.47
CA THR A 106 -1.06 -0.80 16.65
C THR A 106 -1.72 -1.59 17.78
N ASP A 107 -3.01 -1.36 18.05
CA ASP A 107 -3.74 -2.16 19.05
C ASP A 107 -3.77 -3.66 18.67
N ILE A 108 -3.98 -3.97 17.39
CA ILE A 108 -3.96 -5.35 16.89
C ILE A 108 -2.57 -5.97 17.09
N SER A 109 -1.49 -5.24 16.74
CA SER A 109 -0.11 -5.67 16.91
C SER A 109 0.22 -5.96 18.38
N TYR A 110 -0.25 -5.09 19.28
CA TYR A 110 -0.09 -5.26 20.73
C TYR A 110 -0.77 -6.55 21.23
N ASN A 111 -2.03 -6.77 20.85
CA ASN A 111 -2.77 -7.97 21.25
C ASN A 111 -2.15 -9.25 20.68
N LEU A 112 -1.75 -9.24 19.40
CA LEU A 112 -1.06 -10.37 18.78
C LEU A 112 0.24 -10.72 19.51
N ARG A 113 1.05 -9.72 19.87
CA ARG A 113 2.29 -9.94 20.63
C ARG A 113 2.00 -10.54 22.00
N LYS A 114 0.98 -10.04 22.69
CA LYS A 114 0.55 -10.57 23.99
C LYS A 114 0.16 -12.04 23.87
N ASP A 115 -0.71 -12.38 22.93
CA ASP A 115 -1.20 -13.75 22.72
C ASP A 115 -0.06 -14.71 22.33
N LEU A 116 0.87 -14.25 21.49
CA LEU A 116 2.04 -15.03 21.10
C LEU A 116 2.98 -15.29 22.29
N ILE A 117 3.25 -14.28 23.12
CA ILE A 117 4.09 -14.42 24.31
C ILE A 117 3.45 -15.40 25.29
N GLU A 118 2.15 -15.24 25.59
CA GLU A 118 1.40 -16.14 26.47
C GLU A 118 1.45 -17.57 25.94
N LYS A 119 1.24 -17.76 24.63
CA LYS A 119 1.33 -19.09 24.01
C LYS A 119 2.72 -19.70 24.18
N VAL A 120 3.77 -18.93 23.94
CA VAL A 120 5.17 -19.37 24.07
C VAL A 120 5.49 -19.77 25.51
N THR A 121 4.98 -19.06 26.51
CA THR A 121 5.19 -19.41 27.93
C THR A 121 4.49 -20.70 28.37
N HIS A 122 3.49 -21.17 27.62
CA HIS A 122 2.74 -22.40 27.90
C HIS A 122 3.13 -23.59 27.00
N LEU A 123 4.15 -23.44 26.14
CA LEU A 123 4.65 -24.54 25.30
C LEU A 123 5.49 -25.53 26.11
N ALA A 124 5.37 -26.82 25.78
CA ALA A 124 6.21 -27.87 26.38
C ALA A 124 7.69 -27.65 26.01
N MET A 125 8.61 -27.93 26.94
CA MET A 125 10.05 -27.70 26.74
C MET A 125 10.60 -28.39 25.48
N GLY A 126 10.08 -29.56 25.10
CA GLY A 126 10.51 -30.27 23.89
C GLY A 126 10.17 -29.56 22.56
N ASP A 127 9.12 -28.74 22.52
CA ASP A 127 8.80 -27.91 21.34
C ASP A 127 9.61 -26.61 21.33
N LEU A 128 10.03 -26.15 22.51
CA LEU A 128 10.90 -24.98 22.68
C LEU A 128 12.34 -25.29 22.28
N ASP A 129 12.83 -26.50 22.58
CA ASP A 129 14.18 -26.97 22.20
C ASP A 129 14.32 -27.26 20.70
N ARG A 130 13.21 -27.50 19.99
CA ARG A 130 13.18 -27.72 18.53
C ARG A 130 13.30 -26.44 17.71
N ASN A 131 13.03 -25.27 18.30
CA ASN A 131 13.06 -23.98 17.62
C ASN A 131 14.22 -23.13 18.18
N THR A 132 14.93 -22.39 17.33
CA THR A 132 15.94 -21.46 17.87
C THR A 132 15.22 -20.31 18.59
N ARG A 133 15.74 -19.87 19.75
CA ARG A 133 15.20 -18.71 20.47
C ARG A 133 15.06 -17.48 19.56
N GLY A 134 15.97 -17.32 18.60
CA GLY A 134 15.93 -16.27 17.59
C GLY A 134 14.76 -16.38 16.61
N ASP A 135 14.35 -17.58 16.21
CA ASP A 135 13.19 -17.78 15.33
C ASP A 135 11.89 -17.37 16.03
N ILE A 136 11.75 -17.69 17.32
CA ILE A 136 10.58 -17.30 18.11
C ILE A 136 10.52 -15.78 18.25
N LEU A 137 11.63 -15.15 18.64
CA LEU A 137 11.70 -13.70 18.78
C LEU A 137 11.40 -12.99 17.45
N SER A 138 12.00 -13.46 16.34
CA SER A 138 11.75 -12.91 15.01
C SER A 138 10.28 -13.01 14.59
N ARG A 139 9.56 -14.07 14.97
CA ARG A 139 8.12 -14.19 14.66
C ARG A 139 7.28 -13.21 15.50
N ILE A 140 7.63 -13.03 16.77
CA ILE A 140 6.91 -12.10 17.67
C ILE A 140 7.15 -10.64 17.27
N THR A 141 8.36 -10.31 16.82
CA THR A 141 8.70 -8.93 16.42
C THR A 141 8.43 -8.72 14.94
N ASN A 142 9.26 -9.30 14.06
CA ASN A 142 9.32 -8.98 12.64
C ASN A 142 8.07 -9.42 11.88
N ASP A 143 7.53 -10.61 12.15
CA ASP A 143 6.32 -11.06 11.42
C ASP A 143 5.11 -10.22 11.84
N VAL A 144 4.99 -9.87 13.13
CA VAL A 144 3.91 -9.00 13.61
C VAL A 144 4.05 -7.57 13.06
N ASP A 145 5.27 -7.00 13.02
CA ASP A 145 5.52 -5.69 12.41
C ASP A 145 5.22 -5.69 10.91
N SER A 146 5.57 -6.78 10.22
CA SER A 146 5.28 -6.95 8.80
C SER A 146 3.78 -7.06 8.56
N LEU A 147 3.03 -7.74 9.44
CA LEU A 147 1.57 -7.77 9.40
C LEU A 147 0.96 -6.40 9.64
N GLN A 148 1.41 -5.66 10.66
CA GLN A 148 0.94 -4.32 10.97
C GLN A 148 1.14 -3.39 9.76
N THR A 149 2.37 -3.32 9.25
CA THR A 149 2.72 -2.47 8.10
C THR A 149 1.96 -2.90 6.85
N GLY A 150 1.85 -4.21 6.61
CA GLY A 150 1.12 -4.78 5.49
C GLY A 150 -0.36 -4.41 5.50
N ILE A 151 -1.01 -4.44 6.67
CA ILE A 151 -2.41 -4.02 6.82
C ILE A 151 -2.55 -2.53 6.50
N VAL A 152 -1.70 -1.66 7.09
CA VAL A 152 -1.75 -0.20 6.85
C VAL A 152 -1.59 0.10 5.35
N GLN A 153 -0.54 -0.44 4.73
CA GLN A 153 -0.22 -0.16 3.33
C GLN A 153 -1.29 -0.70 2.39
N THR A 154 -1.72 -1.95 2.56
CA THR A 154 -2.72 -2.58 1.70
C THR A 154 -4.06 -1.87 1.81
N PHE A 155 -4.48 -1.51 3.02
CA PHE A 155 -5.74 -0.81 3.23
C PHE A 155 -5.72 0.57 2.56
N ASN A 156 -4.65 1.36 2.76
CA ASN A 156 -4.52 2.66 2.12
C ASN A 156 -4.50 2.55 0.59
N GLN A 157 -3.72 1.62 0.04
CA GLN A 157 -3.64 1.42 -1.41
C GLN A 157 -4.96 0.95 -2.03
N LEU A 158 -5.67 0.02 -1.38
CA LEU A 158 -6.94 -0.47 -1.89
C LEU A 158 -8.02 0.62 -1.82
N LEU A 159 -8.14 1.30 -0.68
CA LEU A 159 -9.16 2.34 -0.51
C LEU A 159 -8.92 3.49 -1.49
N THR A 160 -7.73 4.09 -1.47
CA THR A 160 -7.40 5.20 -2.36
C THR A 160 -7.37 4.76 -3.82
N GLY A 161 -6.79 3.59 -4.12
CA GLY A 161 -6.65 3.09 -5.49
C GLY A 161 -7.99 2.84 -6.16
N ILE A 162 -8.92 2.14 -5.49
CA ILE A 162 -10.25 1.85 -6.05
C ILE A 162 -11.01 3.16 -6.31
N ILE A 163 -11.02 4.07 -5.34
CA ILE A 163 -11.74 5.34 -5.44
C ILE A 163 -11.12 6.22 -6.52
N THR A 164 -9.79 6.25 -6.62
CA THR A 164 -9.09 7.01 -7.66
C THR A 164 -9.40 6.46 -9.04
N ILE A 165 -9.32 5.14 -9.23
CA ILE A 165 -9.63 4.49 -10.52
C ILE A 165 -11.07 4.83 -10.93
N ILE A 166 -12.04 4.63 -10.03
CA ILE A 166 -13.45 4.91 -10.33
C ILE A 166 -13.65 6.41 -10.57
N GLY A 167 -13.17 7.26 -9.68
CA GLY A 167 -13.36 8.71 -9.72
C GLY A 167 -12.74 9.35 -10.95
N VAL A 168 -11.49 9.01 -11.28
CA VAL A 168 -10.81 9.49 -12.49
C VAL A 168 -11.51 8.96 -13.74
N THR A 169 -11.91 7.68 -13.77
CA THR A 169 -12.61 7.12 -14.94
C THR A 169 -13.95 7.82 -15.20
N VAL A 170 -14.77 8.02 -14.15
CA VAL A 170 -16.06 8.74 -14.26
C VAL A 170 -15.85 10.19 -14.68
N MET A 171 -14.84 10.86 -14.12
CA MET A 171 -14.48 12.22 -14.50
C MET A 171 -14.06 12.30 -15.98
N MET A 172 -13.17 11.41 -16.44
CA MET A 172 -12.70 11.41 -17.82
C MET A 172 -13.84 11.11 -18.80
N LEU A 173 -14.72 10.15 -18.48
CA LEU A 173 -15.92 9.84 -19.28
C LEU A 173 -16.85 11.05 -19.40
N SER A 174 -16.95 11.86 -18.35
CA SER A 174 -17.78 13.08 -18.33
C SER A 174 -17.18 14.21 -19.19
N ILE A 175 -15.86 14.24 -19.37
CA ILE A 175 -15.17 15.24 -20.19
C ILE A 175 -15.16 14.83 -21.67
N ASN A 176 -14.63 13.64 -21.99
CA ASN A 176 -14.50 13.16 -23.37
C ASN A 176 -14.37 11.64 -23.43
N LEU A 177 -15.33 11.00 -24.11
CA LEU A 177 -15.39 9.54 -24.27
C LEU A 177 -14.22 8.98 -25.10
N TRP A 178 -13.81 9.66 -26.18
CA TRP A 178 -12.76 9.19 -27.08
C TRP A 178 -11.37 9.23 -26.43
N LEU A 179 -11.08 10.30 -25.69
CA LEU A 179 -9.85 10.41 -24.91
C LEU A 179 -9.79 9.30 -23.85
N THR A 180 -10.93 9.02 -23.20
CA THR A 180 -11.04 7.97 -22.18
C THR A 180 -10.80 6.58 -22.76
N LEU A 181 -11.43 6.24 -23.90
CA LEU A 181 -11.23 4.96 -24.57
C LEU A 181 -9.77 4.75 -24.95
N THR A 182 -9.10 5.79 -25.46
CA THR A 182 -7.68 5.73 -25.80
C THR A 182 -6.81 5.41 -24.57
N THR A 183 -7.05 6.11 -23.46
CA THR A 183 -6.33 5.85 -22.19
C THR A 183 -6.61 4.45 -21.65
N ILE A 184 -7.86 3.99 -21.69
CA ILE A 184 -8.26 2.64 -21.23
C ILE A 184 -7.56 1.56 -22.06
N VAL A 185 -7.37 1.76 -23.37
CA VAL A 185 -6.62 0.81 -24.23
C VAL A 185 -5.12 0.84 -23.93
N LEU A 186 -4.57 1.99 -23.52
CA LEU A 186 -3.15 2.10 -23.17
C LEU A 186 -2.79 1.32 -21.89
N VAL A 187 -3.69 1.25 -20.91
CA VAL A 187 -3.49 0.54 -19.64
C VAL A 187 -3.15 -0.95 -19.81
N PRO A 188 -3.91 -1.79 -20.55
CA PRO A 188 -3.58 -3.20 -20.75
C PRO A 188 -2.28 -3.38 -21.55
N ILE A 189 -1.99 -2.49 -22.50
CA ILE A 189 -0.72 -2.52 -23.25
C ILE A 189 0.45 -2.32 -22.28
N ALA A 190 0.38 -1.29 -21.42
CA ALA A 190 1.38 -1.06 -20.38
C ALA A 190 1.49 -2.25 -19.42
N PHE A 191 0.36 -2.81 -18.99
CA PHE A 191 0.33 -3.98 -18.11
C PHE A 191 1.00 -5.22 -18.74
N LEU A 192 0.78 -5.47 -20.03
CA LEU A 192 1.42 -6.55 -20.77
C LEU A 192 2.94 -6.36 -20.84
N ILE A 193 3.39 -5.15 -21.18
CA ILE A 193 4.82 -4.82 -21.23
C ILE A 193 5.46 -5.00 -19.85
N ILE A 194 4.85 -4.45 -18.79
CA ILE A 194 5.35 -4.59 -17.42
C ILE A 194 5.43 -6.06 -17.02
N THR A 195 4.41 -6.87 -17.33
CA THR A 195 4.39 -8.30 -16.99
C THR A 195 5.49 -9.06 -17.73
N TYR A 196 5.71 -8.74 -19.01
CA TYR A 196 6.77 -9.34 -19.82
C TYR A 196 8.16 -9.00 -19.25
N VAL A 197 8.42 -7.71 -19.00
CA VAL A 197 9.70 -7.22 -18.45
C VAL A 197 9.97 -7.79 -17.05
N THR A 198 8.93 -7.88 -16.21
CA THR A 198 9.05 -8.41 -14.84
C THR A 198 9.40 -9.89 -14.87
N LYS A 199 8.72 -10.69 -15.71
CA LYS A 199 9.04 -12.13 -15.86
C LYS A 199 10.48 -12.35 -16.30
N TYR A 200 10.97 -11.55 -17.25
CA TYR A 200 12.35 -11.63 -17.71
C TYR A 200 13.35 -11.23 -16.60
N SER A 201 13.07 -10.13 -15.90
CA SER A 201 13.93 -9.61 -14.82
C SER A 201 14.01 -10.54 -13.62
N GLN A 202 12.97 -11.34 -13.37
CA GLN A 202 12.88 -12.21 -12.20
C GLN A 202 13.99 -13.28 -12.17
N ASP A 203 14.39 -13.84 -13.32
CA ASP A 203 15.47 -14.84 -13.38
C ASP A 203 16.83 -14.24 -12.99
N TYR A 204 17.15 -13.04 -13.50
CA TYR A 204 18.37 -12.32 -13.14
C TYR A 204 18.40 -11.93 -11.66
N TYR A 205 17.26 -11.53 -11.11
CA TYR A 205 17.12 -11.24 -9.69
C TYR A 205 17.42 -12.48 -8.82
N LEU A 206 16.90 -13.65 -9.21
CA LEU A 206 17.18 -14.91 -8.51
C LEU A 206 18.65 -15.33 -8.62
N LYS A 207 19.27 -15.15 -9.79
CA LYS A 207 20.71 -15.37 -9.97
C LYS A 207 21.52 -14.45 -9.06
N GLN A 208 21.18 -13.16 -9.01
CA GLN A 208 21.86 -12.19 -8.15
C GLN A 208 21.74 -12.56 -6.66
N LEU A 209 20.56 -13.01 -6.22
CA LEU A 209 20.34 -13.49 -4.85
C LEU A 209 21.22 -14.71 -4.52
N ARG A 210 21.36 -15.66 -5.45
CA ARG A 210 22.24 -16.83 -5.27
C ARG A 210 23.71 -16.44 -5.17
N TYR A 211 24.19 -15.56 -6.06
CA TYR A 211 25.58 -15.07 -5.99
C TYR A 211 25.87 -14.35 -4.68
N ARG A 212 24.97 -13.46 -4.22
CA ARG A 212 25.11 -12.79 -2.93
C ARG A 212 25.08 -13.77 -1.75
N GLY A 213 24.23 -14.79 -1.81
CA GLY A 213 24.17 -15.84 -0.79
C GLY A 213 25.48 -16.62 -0.68
N ASN A 214 26.06 -17.02 -1.81
CA ASN A 214 27.33 -17.73 -1.85
C ASN A 214 28.50 -16.87 -1.35
N LEU A 215 28.56 -15.60 -1.78
CA LEU A 215 29.59 -14.66 -1.33
C LEU A 215 29.50 -14.41 0.19
N ASN A 216 28.30 -14.18 0.72
CA ASN A 216 28.12 -14.00 2.16
C ASN A 216 28.48 -15.27 2.94
N GLY A 217 28.21 -16.46 2.39
CA GLY A 217 28.62 -17.73 2.99
C GLY A 217 30.15 -17.84 3.10
N GLN A 218 30.88 -17.54 2.03
CA GLN A 218 32.35 -17.53 2.05
C GLN A 218 32.93 -16.52 3.04
N ILE A 219 32.34 -15.33 3.12
CA ILE A 219 32.75 -14.31 4.11
C ILE A 219 32.50 -14.83 5.53
N GLU A 220 31.33 -15.43 5.80
CA GLU A 220 30.99 -15.97 7.11
C GLU A 220 31.96 -17.08 7.54
N GLU A 221 32.29 -18.03 6.66
CA GLU A 221 33.30 -19.09 6.91
C GLU A 221 34.69 -18.47 7.21
N SER A 222 35.13 -17.51 6.37
CA SER A 222 36.43 -16.86 6.52
C SER A 222 36.59 -16.08 7.84
N PHE A 223 35.52 -15.46 8.35
CA PHE A 223 35.54 -14.70 9.59
C PHE A 223 35.26 -15.55 10.85
N THR A 224 34.50 -16.64 10.73
CA THR A 224 34.18 -17.53 11.87
C THR A 224 35.18 -18.65 12.08
N GLY A 225 36.14 -18.84 11.16
CA GLY A 225 37.31 -19.69 11.36
C GLY A 225 37.05 -21.18 11.16
N HIS A 226 36.21 -21.54 10.20
CA HIS A 226 36.16 -22.87 9.60
C HIS A 226 36.74 -22.84 8.18
#